data_AF-A0A3N5MAA1-F1
#
_entry.id   AF-A0A3N5MAA1-F1
#
_cell.length_a   1.000
_cell.length_b   1.000
_cell.length_c   1.000
_cell.angle_alpha   90.00
_cell.angle_beta   90.00
_cell.angle_gamma   90.00
#
_symmetry.space_group_name_H-M   'P 1'
#
loop_
_entity.id
_entity.type
_entity.pdbx_description
1 polymer ?
#
loop_
_entity_poly.entity_id
_entity_poly.type
_entity_poly.pdbx_seq_one_letter_code
_entity_poly.pdbx_strand_id
1 'polypeptide(L)'
;MIRQTAKAFLRAVFTIICSLTLISFNSAESAEKPKEKTPPATQYWMSAATQNQTIPGMSDEMSGMGGLMGKIMGTPGFGAHRSLLLQLNSPQPLPQEPSAAHDIPPGQKMGESLPLVIPLKEKRKEEHEKAPEESVEKPKARMLIYWGCDETVGKGQPRVVDTEKMSPAEFGKSLTGRMPSPHYPPSPRSGLIYADWPNKKSSIEVPKDSSLQGSQFVHGNYLPDIKFSIDQTHDFMAPVEFTSVKGELSDSIRFTWKDIPTAIGYFATAMGHNEKTGETIIWSSSELPDP
;
A
#
# COMPACT_ATOMS: atom_id res chain seq x y z
N MET A 1 -25.05 -4.51 26.61
CA MET A 1 -26.03 -4.19 27.67
C MET A 1 -25.70 -2.80 28.21
N ILE A 2 -26.22 -1.75 27.59
CA ILE A 2 -26.03 -0.34 28.00
C ILE A 2 -27.42 0.31 27.94
N ARG A 3 -27.89 0.82 29.08
CA ARG A 3 -29.18 1.51 29.24
C ARG A 3 -29.01 2.97 28.83
N GLN A 4 -29.85 3.47 27.92
CA GLN A 4 -30.15 4.89 27.81
C GLN A 4 -31.66 5.09 27.96
N THR A 5 -32.03 5.80 29.01
CA THR A 5 -33.38 6.27 29.31
C THR A 5 -33.59 7.68 28.79
N ALA A 6 -34.68 7.87 28.05
CA ALA A 6 -35.20 9.13 27.55
C ALA A 6 -35.83 10.02 28.64
N LYS A 7 -35.87 11.33 28.39
CA LYS A 7 -36.83 12.38 28.86
C LYS A 7 -36.46 13.67 28.09
N ALA A 8 -37.18 14.18 27.08
CA ALA A 8 -38.56 14.68 26.95
C ALA A 8 -38.74 16.17 27.36
N PHE A 9 -39.46 16.90 26.48
CA PHE A 9 -40.01 18.28 26.56
C PHE A 9 -39.01 19.44 26.32
N LEU A 10 -39.30 20.49 25.52
CA LEU A 10 -40.51 21.31 25.49
C LEU A 10 -40.64 22.10 24.16
N ARG A 11 -41.89 22.38 23.74
CA ARG A 11 -42.32 23.16 22.56
C ARG A 11 -42.31 24.68 22.83
N ALA A 12 -41.99 25.49 21.80
CA ALA A 12 -42.47 26.88 21.60
C ALA A 12 -42.26 27.26 20.11
N VAL A 13 -43.27 27.26 19.23
CA VAL A 13 -44.28 28.32 18.92
C VAL A 13 -43.75 29.44 18.01
N PHE A 14 -44.28 29.42 16.77
CA PHE A 14 -44.59 30.50 15.80
C PHE A 14 -43.58 31.62 15.51
N THR A 15 -43.30 31.86 14.22
CA THR A 15 -43.95 32.96 13.45
C THR A 15 -43.70 32.74 11.95
N ILE A 16 -44.78 32.64 11.16
CA ILE A 16 -44.75 32.66 9.69
C ILE A 16 -44.87 34.12 9.27
N ILE A 17 -43.88 34.64 8.54
CA ILE A 17 -43.99 35.92 7.82
C ILE A 17 -43.68 35.61 6.35
N CYS A 18 -44.75 35.57 5.54
CA CYS A 18 -44.66 35.61 4.09
C CYS A 18 -44.40 37.06 3.65
N SER A 19 -43.19 37.33 3.19
CA SER A 19 -42.87 38.57 2.47
C SER A 19 -42.44 38.21 1.05
N LEU A 20 -43.29 38.51 0.07
CA LEU A 20 -42.92 38.53 -1.34
C LEU A 20 -41.96 39.70 -1.60
N THR A 21 -40.69 39.40 -1.78
CA THR A 21 -39.71 40.33 -2.36
C THR A 21 -39.28 39.83 -3.73
N LEU A 22 -39.62 40.60 -4.76
CA LEU A 22 -39.10 40.49 -6.12
C LEU A 22 -37.57 40.66 -6.08
N ILE A 23 -36.83 39.57 -6.29
CA ILE A 23 -35.38 39.60 -6.49
C ILE A 23 -35.13 39.81 -7.99
N SER A 24 -34.76 41.02 -8.37
CA SER A 24 -34.19 41.28 -9.69
C SER A 24 -32.83 40.60 -9.78
N PHE A 25 -32.72 39.61 -10.68
CA PHE A 25 -31.45 39.00 -11.05
C PHE A 25 -30.58 40.03 -11.78
N ASN A 26 -29.67 40.68 -11.06
CA ASN A 26 -28.49 41.27 -11.67
C ASN A 26 -27.42 40.18 -11.72
N SER A 27 -27.23 39.58 -12.90
CA SER A 27 -26.04 38.78 -13.18
C SER A 27 -24.83 39.72 -13.23
N ALA A 28 -24.24 39.99 -12.07
CA ALA A 28 -22.86 40.42 -12.01
C ALA A 28 -22.00 39.18 -12.26
N GLU A 29 -21.62 39.00 -13.51
CA GLU A 29 -20.66 37.98 -13.92
C GLU A 29 -19.28 38.35 -13.34
N SER A 30 -19.05 37.90 -12.10
CA SER A 30 -17.73 37.94 -11.49
C SER A 30 -16.86 36.95 -12.24
N ALA A 31 -16.08 37.43 -13.21
CA ALA A 31 -15.05 36.65 -13.86
C ALA A 31 -14.09 36.11 -12.79
N GLU A 32 -14.20 34.83 -12.49
CA GLU A 32 -13.30 34.12 -11.60
C GLU A 32 -11.93 34.10 -12.28
N LYS A 33 -10.96 34.86 -11.74
CA LYS A 33 -9.58 34.81 -12.23
C LYS A 33 -9.10 33.36 -12.19
N PRO A 34 -8.45 32.84 -13.24
CA PRO A 34 -7.90 31.49 -13.23
C PRO A 34 -6.99 31.34 -12.00
N LYS A 35 -7.25 30.33 -11.16
CA LYS A 35 -6.35 29.96 -10.06
C LYS A 35 -4.95 29.75 -10.65
N GLU A 36 -4.03 30.64 -10.29
CA GLU A 36 -2.62 30.51 -10.60
C GLU A 36 -2.16 29.13 -10.12
N LYS A 37 -1.75 28.26 -11.07
CA LYS A 37 -1.30 26.91 -10.74
C LYS A 37 0.01 27.04 -9.98
N THR A 38 -0.05 26.99 -8.65
CA THR A 38 1.14 26.84 -7.82
C THR A 38 1.95 25.65 -8.34
N PRO A 39 3.25 25.82 -8.63
CA PRO A 39 4.07 24.71 -9.10
C PRO A 39 4.01 23.56 -8.08
N PRO A 40 4.06 22.29 -8.52
CA PRO A 40 4.02 21.16 -7.62
C PRO A 40 5.19 21.23 -6.64
N ALA A 41 4.96 21.02 -5.35
CA ALA A 41 6.03 21.03 -4.36
C ALA A 41 6.98 19.84 -4.53
N THR A 42 8.22 19.97 -4.06
CA THR A 42 9.12 18.82 -3.89
C THR A 42 8.47 17.82 -2.94
N GLN A 43 8.47 16.54 -3.33
CA GLN A 43 7.92 15.43 -2.56
C GLN A 43 9.02 14.43 -2.28
N TYR A 44 9.30 14.20 -1.01
CA TYR A 44 10.15 13.12 -0.55
C TYR A 44 9.28 12.07 0.14
N TRP A 45 9.57 10.80 -0.13
CA TRP A 45 8.82 9.67 0.36
C TRP A 45 9.77 8.58 0.83
N MET A 46 9.47 8.03 2.00
CA MET A 46 10.21 6.94 2.62
C MET A 46 9.25 5.80 2.92
N SER A 47 9.41 4.67 2.23
CA SER A 47 8.67 3.44 2.48
C SER A 47 9.57 2.47 3.23
N ALA A 48 9.18 2.12 4.45
CA ALA A 48 9.88 1.12 5.27
C ALA A 48 8.95 -0.06 5.53
N ALA A 49 9.47 -1.29 5.40
CA ALA A 49 8.70 -2.49 5.67
C ALA A 49 9.54 -3.56 6.36
N THR A 50 8.85 -4.41 7.13
CA THR A 50 9.38 -5.67 7.64
C THR A 50 8.53 -6.79 7.06
N GLN A 51 9.16 -7.70 6.33
CA GLN A 51 8.52 -8.84 5.70
C GLN A 51 9.02 -10.11 6.35
N ASN A 52 8.13 -11.08 6.60
CA ASN A 52 8.51 -12.39 7.10
C ASN A 52 7.83 -13.45 6.24
N GLN A 53 8.61 -14.17 5.45
CA GLN A 53 8.11 -15.19 4.54
C GLN A 53 8.48 -16.57 5.06
N THR A 54 7.49 -17.43 5.27
CA THR A 54 7.69 -18.80 5.76
C THR A 54 7.03 -19.80 4.82
N ILE A 55 7.65 -20.96 4.64
CA ILE A 55 7.01 -22.10 3.97
C ILE A 55 6.49 -23.07 5.05
N PRO A 56 5.19 -23.44 5.03
CA PRO A 56 4.66 -24.44 5.92
C PRO A 56 5.48 -25.75 5.86
N GLY A 57 5.89 -26.26 7.02
CA GLY A 57 6.69 -27.49 7.12
C GLY A 57 8.21 -27.30 7.00
N MET A 58 8.72 -26.09 6.77
CA MET A 58 10.14 -25.78 6.94
C MET A 58 10.41 -25.17 8.32
N SER A 59 11.50 -25.58 8.98
CA SER A 59 11.95 -24.97 10.23
C SER A 59 12.52 -23.56 10.02
N ASP A 60 12.66 -22.80 11.11
CA ASP A 60 13.27 -21.47 11.08
C ASP A 60 14.73 -21.52 10.60
N GLU A 61 15.52 -22.54 10.97
CA GLU A 61 16.88 -22.72 10.43
C GLU A 61 16.87 -22.96 8.92
N MET A 62 15.94 -23.77 8.41
CA MET A 62 15.85 -24.08 6.98
C MET A 62 15.32 -22.87 6.20
N SER A 63 14.45 -22.06 6.79
CA SER A 63 13.99 -20.78 6.25
C SER A 63 15.14 -19.76 6.21
N GLY A 64 16.00 -19.72 7.23
CA GLY A 64 17.21 -18.90 7.23
C GLY A 64 18.21 -19.32 6.15
N MET A 65 18.36 -20.63 5.91
CA MET A 65 19.15 -21.17 4.79
C MET A 65 18.51 -20.88 3.42
N GLY A 66 17.18 -20.95 3.34
CA GLY A 66 16.41 -20.55 2.16
C GLY A 66 16.55 -19.06 1.85
N GLY A 67 16.65 -18.21 2.87
CA GLY A 67 16.98 -16.79 2.73
C GLY A 67 18.36 -16.57 2.09
N LEU A 68 19.36 -17.36 2.49
CA LEU A 68 20.69 -17.34 1.89
C LEU A 68 20.69 -17.87 0.44
N MET A 69 19.96 -18.96 0.17
CA MET A 69 19.82 -19.53 -1.17
C MET A 69 19.09 -18.59 -2.12
N GLY A 70 18.06 -17.89 -1.63
CA GLY A 70 17.34 -16.87 -2.39
C GLY A 70 18.25 -15.71 -2.79
N LYS A 71 19.13 -15.25 -1.89
CA LYS A 71 20.15 -14.23 -2.22
C LYS A 71 21.11 -14.68 -3.32
N ILE A 72 21.51 -15.95 -3.35
CA ILE A 72 22.39 -16.49 -4.40
C ILE A 72 21.65 -16.58 -5.75
N MET A 73 20.35 -16.88 -5.74
CA MET A 73 19.52 -16.96 -6.94
C MET A 73 18.84 -15.63 -7.34
N GLY A 74 19.05 -14.55 -6.58
CA GLY A 74 18.38 -13.27 -6.81
C GLY A 74 16.87 -13.31 -6.58
N THR A 75 16.36 -14.27 -5.79
CA THR A 75 14.95 -14.36 -5.40
C THR A 75 14.74 -13.77 -4.00
N PRO A 76 13.53 -13.25 -3.68
CA PRO A 76 13.21 -12.80 -2.33
C PRO A 76 13.49 -13.91 -1.31
N GLY A 77 14.33 -13.62 -0.33
CA GLY A 77 14.75 -14.59 0.67
C GLY A 77 13.61 -14.93 1.64
N PHE A 78 13.55 -16.19 2.07
CA PHE A 78 12.70 -16.63 3.18
C PHE A 78 13.17 -16.05 4.52
N GLY A 79 12.23 -15.88 5.45
CA GLY A 79 12.43 -15.34 6.79
C GLY A 79 12.24 -13.82 6.90
N ALA A 80 12.50 -13.31 8.11
CA ALA A 80 12.36 -11.91 8.44
C ALA A 80 13.45 -11.06 7.78
N HIS A 81 13.03 -10.07 6.99
CA HIS A 81 13.89 -9.08 6.38
C HIS A 81 13.22 -7.70 6.37
N ARG A 82 14.05 -6.67 6.27
CA ARG A 82 13.60 -5.27 6.20
C ARG A 82 13.88 -4.72 4.82
N SER A 83 13.04 -3.81 4.38
CA SER A 83 13.22 -3.07 3.14
C SER A 83 12.97 -1.59 3.37
N LEU A 84 13.72 -0.78 2.64
CA LEU A 84 13.63 0.67 2.63
C LEU A 84 13.65 1.12 1.17
N LEU A 85 12.70 1.98 0.81
CA LEU A 85 12.61 2.60 -0.51
C LEU A 85 12.43 4.10 -0.31
N LEU A 86 13.37 4.85 -0.86
CA LEU A 86 13.40 6.31 -0.81
C LEU A 86 13.08 6.83 -2.20
N GLN A 87 12.16 7.78 -2.30
CA GLN A 87 11.73 8.33 -3.58
C GLN A 87 11.58 9.84 -3.45
N LEU A 88 12.06 10.56 -4.46
CA LEU A 88 12.07 12.01 -4.52
C LEU A 88 11.49 12.45 -5.86
N ASN A 89 10.52 13.35 -5.82
CA ASN A 89 10.10 14.15 -6.96
C ASN A 89 10.40 15.62 -6.70
N SER A 90 11.01 16.30 -7.67
CA SER A 90 11.26 17.74 -7.59
C SER A 90 10.77 18.49 -8.84
N PRO A 91 10.12 19.65 -8.69
CA PRO A 91 9.73 20.52 -9.79
C PRO A 91 10.89 21.34 -10.38
N GLN A 92 12.07 21.29 -9.78
CA GLN A 92 13.20 22.10 -10.18
C GLN A 92 13.74 21.68 -11.56
N PRO A 93 14.34 22.60 -12.34
CA PRO A 93 15.02 22.23 -13.57
C PRO A 93 16.20 21.30 -13.28
N LEU A 94 16.50 20.40 -14.21
CA LEU A 94 17.61 19.45 -14.07
C LEU A 94 18.96 20.22 -14.09
N PRO A 95 19.76 20.20 -13.00
CA PRO A 95 21.08 20.81 -12.99
C PRO A 95 22.08 19.98 -13.82
N GLN A 96 23.22 20.56 -14.16
CA GLN A 96 24.27 19.91 -14.96
C GLN A 96 24.81 18.63 -14.29
N GLU A 97 25.02 18.69 -12.98
CA GLU A 97 25.50 17.57 -12.16
C GLU A 97 24.51 17.31 -11.02
N PRO A 98 23.41 16.58 -11.28
CA PRO A 98 22.39 16.35 -10.26
C PRO A 98 22.92 15.51 -9.11
N SER A 99 22.76 16.02 -7.89
CA SER A 99 23.14 15.35 -6.65
C SER A 99 22.06 15.54 -5.59
N ALA A 100 21.64 14.44 -4.97
CA ALA A 100 20.81 14.44 -3.78
C ALA A 100 21.16 13.24 -2.91
N ALA A 101 21.02 13.40 -1.59
CA ALA A 101 21.30 12.35 -0.62
C ALA A 101 20.31 12.43 0.54
N HIS A 102 20.17 11.29 1.23
CA HIS A 102 19.48 11.19 2.51
C HIS A 102 20.51 10.78 3.57
N ASP A 103 20.87 11.71 4.45
CA ASP A 103 21.70 11.46 5.62
C ASP A 103 20.86 10.76 6.70
N ILE A 104 21.41 9.67 7.21
CA ILE A 104 20.69 8.70 8.04
C ILE A 104 21.29 8.61 9.44
N PRO A 105 20.50 8.26 10.48
CA PRO A 105 21.01 8.15 11.82
C PRO A 105 21.96 6.95 11.93
N PRO A 106 22.97 6.98 12.84
CA PRO A 106 23.92 5.88 13.00
C PRO A 106 23.25 4.51 13.29
N GLY A 107 22.08 4.53 13.93
CA GLY A 107 21.28 3.34 14.21
C GLY A 107 20.81 2.59 12.96
N GLN A 108 20.75 3.24 11.78
CA GLN A 108 20.38 2.55 10.54
C GLN A 108 21.47 1.58 10.06
N LYS A 109 22.73 1.78 10.45
CA LYS A 109 23.87 0.89 10.13
C LYS A 109 24.10 0.68 8.62
N MET A 110 23.81 1.71 7.81
CA MET A 110 23.99 1.69 6.35
C MET A 110 24.97 2.77 5.86
N GLY A 111 25.83 3.26 6.76
CA GLY A 111 26.73 4.39 6.50
C GLY A 111 26.13 5.72 6.98
N GLU A 112 26.70 6.83 6.51
CA GLU A 112 26.25 8.19 6.90
C GLU A 112 25.13 8.71 6.00
N SER A 113 25.10 8.33 4.73
CA SER A 113 24.12 8.82 3.75
C SER A 113 23.79 7.79 2.67
N LEU A 114 22.56 7.85 2.17
CA LEU A 114 22.06 7.06 1.05
C LEU A 114 21.88 7.98 -0.17
N PRO A 115 22.60 7.76 -1.29
CA PRO A 115 22.51 8.64 -2.45
C PRO A 115 21.20 8.40 -3.21
N LEU A 116 20.48 9.48 -3.52
CA LEU A 116 19.28 9.45 -4.36
C LEU A 116 19.69 9.70 -5.81
N VAL A 117 19.43 8.74 -6.69
CA VAL A 117 19.93 8.78 -8.06
C VAL A 117 18.78 8.87 -9.04
N ILE A 118 18.92 9.76 -10.03
CA ILE A 118 17.99 9.83 -11.15
C ILE A 118 18.19 8.56 -11.98
N PRO A 119 17.16 7.70 -12.14
CA PRO A 119 17.31 6.48 -12.90
C PRO A 119 17.60 6.84 -14.35
N LEU A 120 18.63 6.20 -14.91
CA LEU A 120 18.85 6.23 -16.35
C LEU A 120 17.59 5.62 -16.97
N LYS A 121 16.90 6.38 -17.84
CA LYS A 121 15.84 5.82 -18.67
C LYS A 121 16.49 4.73 -19.53
N GLU A 122 16.40 3.49 -19.08
CA GLU A 122 16.49 2.38 -20.02
C GLU A 122 15.33 2.62 -20.97
N LYS A 123 15.65 2.90 -22.24
CA LYS A 123 14.66 2.89 -23.29
C LYS A 123 14.00 1.52 -23.14
N ARG A 124 12.79 1.48 -22.60
CA ARG A 124 11.92 0.33 -22.79
C ARG A 124 11.96 0.12 -24.29
N LYS A 125 12.59 -0.97 -24.76
CA LYS A 125 12.31 -1.42 -26.11
C LYS A 125 10.81 -1.60 -26.09
N GLU A 126 10.10 -0.70 -26.75
CA GLU A 126 8.76 -0.97 -27.20
C GLU A 126 8.92 -2.09 -28.22
N GLU A 127 9.13 -3.31 -27.74
CA GLU A 127 8.63 -4.48 -28.43
C GLU A 127 7.11 -4.39 -28.29
N HIS A 128 6.53 -3.45 -29.03
CA HIS A 128 5.21 -3.66 -29.61
C HIS A 128 5.42 -4.73 -30.68
N GLU A 129 5.71 -5.97 -30.25
CA GLU A 129 5.12 -7.08 -30.98
C GLU A 129 3.63 -6.84 -30.86
N LYS A 130 3.02 -6.46 -31.99
CA LYS A 130 1.59 -6.70 -32.16
C LYS A 130 1.44 -8.20 -31.94
N ALA A 131 1.05 -8.58 -30.73
CA ALA A 131 0.51 -9.90 -30.48
C ALA A 131 -0.49 -10.15 -31.63
N PRO A 132 -0.44 -11.31 -32.30
CA PRO A 132 -1.48 -11.63 -33.26
C PRO A 132 -2.82 -11.43 -32.57
N GLU A 133 -3.83 -10.94 -33.30
CA GLU A 133 -5.22 -10.99 -32.85
C GLU A 133 -5.66 -12.48 -32.79
N GLU A 134 -5.04 -13.25 -31.90
CA GLU A 134 -5.64 -14.45 -31.38
C GLU A 134 -6.82 -13.98 -30.54
N SER A 135 -8.01 -14.44 -30.89
CA SER A 135 -9.20 -14.25 -30.09
C SER A 135 -8.83 -14.48 -28.63
N VAL A 136 -8.86 -13.42 -27.82
CA VAL A 136 -8.65 -13.52 -26.38
C VAL A 136 -9.75 -14.43 -25.88
N GLU A 137 -9.45 -15.72 -25.79
CA GLU A 137 -10.33 -16.67 -25.13
C GLU A 137 -10.41 -16.16 -23.71
N LYS A 138 -11.60 -15.68 -23.33
CA LYS A 138 -11.82 -15.13 -22.00
C LYS A 138 -11.33 -16.19 -21.02
N PRO A 139 -10.28 -15.94 -20.21
CA PRO A 139 -9.84 -16.93 -19.25
C PRO A 139 -11.04 -17.23 -18.36
N LYS A 140 -11.49 -18.49 -18.38
CA LYS A 140 -12.59 -18.95 -17.54
C LYS A 140 -12.13 -18.88 -16.11
N ALA A 141 -12.50 -17.80 -15.42
CA ALA A 141 -12.14 -17.56 -14.04
C ALA A 141 -13.41 -17.48 -13.21
N ARG A 142 -13.49 -18.38 -12.23
CA ARG A 142 -14.53 -18.39 -11.22
C ARG A 142 -13.88 -18.22 -9.86
N MET A 143 -14.24 -17.15 -9.17
CA MET A 143 -13.68 -16.76 -7.90
C MET A 143 -14.76 -16.78 -6.82
N LEU A 144 -14.42 -17.38 -5.68
CA LEU A 144 -15.25 -17.41 -4.48
C LEU A 144 -14.62 -16.49 -3.44
N ILE A 145 -15.35 -15.45 -3.04
CA ILE A 145 -14.84 -14.41 -2.14
C ILE A 145 -15.56 -14.53 -0.79
N TYR A 146 -14.78 -14.67 0.27
CA TYR A 146 -15.20 -14.76 1.66
C TYR A 146 -14.60 -13.61 2.48
N TRP A 147 -15.26 -13.23 3.58
CA TRP A 147 -14.83 -12.19 4.50
C TRP A 147 -15.29 -12.48 5.93
N GLY A 148 -14.63 -11.86 6.90
CA GLY A 148 -14.94 -11.94 8.32
C GLY A 148 -14.03 -12.89 9.09
N CYS A 149 -14.19 -12.90 10.40
CA CYS A 149 -13.36 -13.67 11.35
C CYS A 149 -14.16 -14.69 12.18
N ASP A 150 -15.41 -14.97 11.77
CA ASP A 150 -16.26 -15.94 12.45
C ASP A 150 -15.89 -17.38 12.11
N GLU A 151 -16.24 -18.32 12.99
CA GLU A 151 -16.01 -19.77 12.77
C GLU A 151 -16.86 -20.32 11.60
N THR A 152 -17.96 -19.66 11.28
CA THR A 152 -18.90 -20.07 10.23
C THR A 152 -19.06 -19.00 9.17
N VAL A 153 -19.26 -19.42 7.92
CA VAL A 153 -19.54 -18.52 6.80
C VAL A 153 -20.83 -17.74 7.05
N GLY A 154 -20.71 -16.41 7.07
CA GLY A 154 -21.84 -15.51 7.29
C GLY A 154 -22.86 -15.52 6.14
N LYS A 155 -24.06 -14.99 6.40
CA LYS A 155 -25.10 -14.85 5.37
C LYS A 155 -24.61 -13.98 4.20
N GLY A 156 -24.92 -14.40 2.97
CA GLY A 156 -24.53 -13.66 1.75
C GLY A 156 -23.14 -13.99 1.22
N GLN A 157 -22.45 -14.95 1.84
CA GLN A 157 -21.15 -15.45 1.41
C GLN A 157 -21.24 -16.89 0.87
N PRO A 158 -20.34 -17.30 -0.05
CA PRO A 158 -19.37 -16.44 -0.74
C PRO A 158 -20.04 -15.52 -1.75
N ARG A 159 -19.38 -14.40 -2.07
CA ARG A 159 -19.65 -13.69 -3.31
C ARG A 159 -18.95 -14.43 -4.45
N VAL A 160 -19.72 -14.78 -5.48
CA VAL A 160 -19.21 -15.48 -6.66
C VAL A 160 -18.94 -14.48 -7.77
N VAL A 161 -17.70 -14.42 -8.23
CA VAL A 161 -17.28 -13.68 -9.43
C VAL A 161 -16.98 -14.70 -10.53
N ASP A 162 -17.69 -14.62 -11.64
CA ASP A 162 -17.69 -15.66 -12.66
C ASP A 162 -17.65 -15.01 -14.05
N THR A 163 -16.51 -15.12 -14.74
CA THR A 163 -16.30 -14.52 -16.07
C THR A 163 -17.23 -15.06 -17.14
N GLU A 164 -17.81 -16.26 -16.96
CA GLU A 164 -18.81 -16.80 -17.89
C GLU A 164 -20.16 -16.08 -17.75
N LYS A 165 -20.42 -15.49 -16.58
CA LYS A 165 -21.69 -14.83 -16.23
C LYS A 165 -21.62 -13.31 -16.20
N MET A 166 -20.45 -12.71 -16.45
CA MET A 166 -20.27 -11.26 -16.42
C MET A 166 -19.42 -10.73 -17.57
N SER A 167 -19.60 -9.46 -17.88
CA SER A 167 -18.74 -8.76 -18.83
C SER A 167 -17.33 -8.53 -18.24
N PRO A 168 -16.29 -8.36 -19.09
CA PRO A 168 -14.95 -8.01 -18.62
C PRO A 168 -14.90 -6.73 -17.78
N ALA A 169 -15.77 -5.75 -18.06
CA ALA A 169 -15.85 -4.51 -17.30
C ALA A 169 -16.42 -4.74 -15.89
N GLU A 170 -17.43 -5.60 -15.76
CA GLU A 170 -17.98 -6.01 -14.46
C GLU A 170 -16.98 -6.86 -13.69
N PHE A 171 -16.25 -7.74 -14.37
CA PHE A 171 -15.15 -8.51 -13.77
C PHE A 171 -14.07 -7.60 -13.21
N GLY A 172 -13.58 -6.63 -13.99
CA GLY A 172 -12.58 -5.65 -13.52
C GLY A 172 -13.08 -4.82 -12.32
N LYS A 173 -14.35 -4.39 -12.34
CA LYS A 173 -14.96 -3.72 -11.19
C LYS A 173 -15.02 -4.62 -9.96
N SER A 174 -15.36 -5.91 -10.14
CA SER A 174 -15.36 -6.92 -9.09
C SER A 174 -13.98 -7.34 -8.60
N LEU A 175 -12.90 -6.72 -9.08
CA LEU A 175 -11.56 -6.85 -8.51
C LEU A 175 -11.10 -5.56 -7.81
N THR A 176 -11.83 -4.45 -7.97
CA THR A 176 -11.50 -3.15 -7.37
C THR A 176 -11.79 -3.13 -5.86
N GLY A 177 -10.93 -2.51 -5.05
CA GLY A 177 -11.16 -2.30 -3.60
C GLY A 177 -10.67 -3.43 -2.67
N ARG A 178 -10.01 -4.47 -3.19
CA ARG A 178 -9.49 -5.62 -2.42
C ARG A 178 -8.11 -5.43 -1.81
N MET A 179 -7.49 -4.29 -2.06
CA MET A 179 -6.17 -3.95 -1.55
C MET A 179 -6.30 -2.82 -0.52
N PRO A 180 -5.38 -2.74 0.46
CA PRO A 180 -5.22 -1.53 1.28
C PRO A 180 -5.20 -0.29 0.39
N SER A 181 -5.69 0.84 0.91
CA SER A 181 -5.74 2.09 0.14
C SER A 181 -4.40 2.34 -0.55
N PRO A 182 -4.39 2.57 -1.88
CA PRO A 182 -3.15 2.73 -2.59
C PRO A 182 -2.39 3.93 -2.01
N HIS A 183 -1.16 3.67 -1.56
CA HIS A 183 -0.21 4.74 -1.32
C HIS A 183 0.24 5.28 -2.68
N TYR A 184 0.37 6.60 -2.80
CA TYR A 184 0.80 7.27 -4.03
C TYR A 184 2.20 7.85 -3.84
N PRO A 185 3.25 7.02 -3.78
CA PRO A 185 4.61 7.53 -3.72
C PRO A 185 4.97 8.28 -5.02
N PRO A 186 5.99 9.15 -4.97
CA PRO A 186 6.61 9.72 -6.15
C PRO A 186 6.92 8.66 -7.20
N SER A 187 6.70 8.98 -8.47
CA SER A 187 7.05 8.13 -9.61
C SER A 187 7.58 8.98 -10.77
N PRO A 188 8.35 8.39 -11.70
CA PRO A 188 8.86 9.10 -12.87
C PRO A 188 7.73 9.75 -13.67
N ARG A 189 7.75 11.08 -13.78
CA ARG A 189 6.74 11.86 -14.50
C ARG A 189 7.41 12.95 -15.34
N SER A 190 6.86 13.20 -16.53
CA SER A 190 7.30 14.31 -17.36
C SER A 190 7.19 15.65 -16.60
N GLY A 191 8.22 16.48 -16.70
CA GLY A 191 8.29 17.78 -16.04
C GLY A 191 8.71 17.75 -14.57
N LEU A 192 9.01 16.58 -13.99
CA LEU A 192 9.57 16.44 -12.65
C LEU A 192 10.87 15.64 -12.70
N ILE A 193 11.84 16.01 -11.86
CA ILE A 193 13.01 15.17 -11.58
C ILE A 193 12.56 14.08 -10.61
N TYR A 194 12.77 12.82 -10.99
CA TYR A 194 12.58 11.67 -10.10
C TYR A 194 13.94 11.09 -9.74
N ALA A 195 14.16 10.81 -8.46
CA ALA A 195 15.34 10.11 -7.95
C ALA A 195 14.94 9.12 -6.86
N ASP A 196 15.68 8.02 -6.72
CA ASP A 196 15.36 6.97 -5.75
C ASP A 196 16.59 6.32 -5.13
N TRP A 197 16.34 5.56 -4.06
CA TRP A 197 17.23 4.56 -3.47
C TRP A 197 16.37 3.37 -3.02
N PRO A 198 16.80 2.11 -3.19
CA PRO A 198 18.08 1.66 -3.75
C PRO A 198 18.19 1.95 -5.25
N ASN A 199 19.42 2.00 -5.76
CA ASN A 199 19.72 2.32 -7.15
C ASN A 199 21.08 1.72 -7.59
N LYS A 200 21.50 2.01 -8.83
CA LYS A 200 22.77 1.49 -9.40
C LYS A 200 24.04 1.95 -8.67
N LYS A 201 24.01 3.06 -7.91
CA LYS A 201 25.16 3.53 -7.12
C LYS A 201 25.21 2.89 -5.73
N SER A 202 24.05 2.64 -5.12
CA SER A 202 23.95 2.05 -3.79
C SER A 202 22.66 1.25 -3.66
N SER A 203 22.80 0.00 -3.23
CA SER A 203 21.69 -0.91 -2.96
C SER A 203 22.06 -1.80 -1.77
N ILE A 204 22.43 -1.15 -0.66
CA ILE A 204 22.80 -1.84 0.59
C ILE A 204 21.56 -2.56 1.14
N GLU A 205 21.73 -3.80 1.57
CA GLU A 205 20.67 -4.52 2.27
C GLU A 205 20.41 -3.89 3.63
N VAL A 206 19.15 -3.69 3.99
CA VAL A 206 18.77 -3.12 5.28
C VAL A 206 19.08 -4.13 6.40
N PRO A 207 19.98 -3.79 7.35
CA PRO A 207 20.35 -4.73 8.42
C PRO A 207 19.17 -5.13 9.32
N LYS A 208 19.20 -6.36 9.83
CA LYS A 208 18.17 -6.89 10.76
C LYS A 208 18.05 -6.08 12.06
N ASP A 209 19.10 -5.39 12.45
CA ASP A 209 19.22 -4.56 13.65
C ASP A 209 19.33 -3.06 13.32
N SER A 210 18.91 -2.67 12.11
CA SER A 210 18.74 -1.28 11.66
C SER A 210 17.65 -0.56 12.47
N SER A 211 17.78 0.74 12.68
CA SER A 211 16.73 1.55 13.30
C SER A 211 16.61 2.87 12.55
N LEU A 212 15.39 3.24 12.18
CA LEU A 212 15.06 4.53 11.57
C LEU A 212 15.11 5.67 12.60
N GLN A 213 15.14 5.36 13.89
CA GLN A 213 15.06 6.32 14.98
C GLN A 213 16.20 7.35 14.91
N GLY A 214 15.83 8.62 15.06
CA GLY A 214 16.77 9.74 15.12
C GLY A 214 16.55 10.75 14.02
N SER A 215 17.50 11.67 13.90
CA SER A 215 17.48 12.76 12.92
C SER A 215 17.74 12.25 11.50
N GLN A 216 16.99 12.80 10.56
CA GLN A 216 17.02 12.49 9.14
C GLN A 216 17.18 13.80 8.36
N PHE A 217 18.04 13.80 7.34
CA PHE A 217 18.27 15.00 6.53
C PHE A 217 18.37 14.66 5.05
N VAL A 218 17.47 15.19 4.24
CA VAL A 218 17.48 15.04 2.78
C VAL A 218 17.91 16.37 2.17
N HIS A 219 18.92 16.33 1.30
CA HIS A 219 19.52 17.53 0.69
C HIS A 219 20.00 17.25 -0.73
N GLY A 220 20.30 18.33 -1.46
CA GLY A 220 20.87 18.27 -2.80
C GLY A 220 20.69 19.56 -3.60
N ASN A 221 21.12 19.57 -4.85
CA ASN A 221 21.14 20.78 -5.69
C ASN A 221 19.90 20.98 -6.57
N TYR A 222 18.85 20.18 -6.37
CA TYR A 222 17.56 20.32 -7.06
C TYR A 222 16.38 20.14 -6.12
N LEU A 223 16.55 20.32 -4.82
CA LEU A 223 15.51 20.25 -3.79
C LEU A 223 15.84 21.21 -2.65
N PRO A 224 14.84 21.70 -1.90
CA PRO A 224 15.11 22.32 -0.61
C PRO A 224 15.66 21.29 0.39
N ASP A 225 16.36 21.78 1.42
CA ASP A 225 16.72 20.99 2.59
C ASP A 225 15.46 20.48 3.31
N ILE A 226 15.39 19.18 3.60
CA ILE A 226 14.29 18.54 4.33
C ILE A 226 14.86 17.87 5.59
N LYS A 227 14.54 18.40 6.76
CA LYS A 227 15.00 17.88 8.07
C LYS A 227 13.81 17.38 8.87
N PHE A 228 13.91 16.16 9.40
CA PHE A 228 12.88 15.56 10.24
C PHE A 228 13.51 14.57 11.23
N SER A 229 12.73 14.08 12.18
CA SER A 229 13.16 13.03 13.11
C SER A 229 12.11 11.94 13.19
N ILE A 230 12.57 10.70 13.33
CA ILE A 230 11.72 9.52 13.50
C ILE A 230 11.84 9.07 14.95
N ASP A 231 10.70 8.88 15.61
CA ASP A 231 10.65 8.35 16.97
C ASP A 231 10.55 6.81 16.98
N GLN A 232 10.51 6.22 18.17
CA GLN A 232 10.45 4.77 18.33
C GLN A 232 9.15 4.15 17.77
N THR A 233 8.04 4.89 17.74
CA THR A 233 6.75 4.38 17.29
C THR A 233 6.66 4.25 15.76
N HIS A 234 7.54 4.96 15.05
CA HIS A 234 7.65 4.95 13.58
C HIS A 234 8.91 4.22 13.08
N ASP A 235 9.56 3.44 13.93
CA ASP A 235 10.67 2.56 13.53
C ASP A 235 10.15 1.30 12.80
N PHE A 236 11.06 0.49 12.26
CA PHE A 236 10.74 -0.82 11.69
C PHE A 236 9.96 -1.67 12.69
N MET A 237 8.75 -2.09 12.30
CA MET A 237 7.95 -3.03 13.08
C MET A 237 8.66 -4.38 13.24
N ALA A 238 8.37 -5.07 14.34
CA ALA A 238 8.76 -6.47 14.50
C ALA A 238 8.11 -7.35 13.40
N PRO A 239 8.76 -8.44 12.95
CA PRO A 239 8.16 -9.36 12.01
C PRO A 239 6.91 -10.02 12.62
N VAL A 240 5.90 -10.29 11.78
CA VAL A 240 4.77 -11.14 12.18
C VAL A 240 5.28 -12.57 12.33
N GLU A 241 5.11 -13.13 13.52
CA GLU A 241 5.51 -14.49 13.85
C GLU A 241 4.31 -15.25 14.45
N PHE A 242 3.81 -16.26 13.73
CA PHE A 242 2.72 -17.09 14.23
C PHE A 242 3.19 -17.99 15.38
N THR A 243 2.48 -17.94 16.50
CA THR A 243 2.73 -18.78 17.68
C THR A 243 1.88 -20.04 17.69
N SER A 244 0.76 -20.03 16.98
CA SER A 244 -0.11 -21.19 16.82
C SER A 244 -0.93 -21.07 15.54
N VAL A 245 -1.13 -22.18 14.86
CA VAL A 245 -2.13 -22.36 13.80
C VAL A 245 -2.81 -23.70 14.09
N LYS A 246 -4.10 -23.67 14.41
CA LYS A 246 -4.88 -24.84 14.85
C LYS A 246 -6.19 -24.92 14.08
N GLY A 247 -6.62 -26.15 13.78
CA GLY A 247 -7.84 -26.44 13.05
C GLY A 247 -7.55 -27.38 11.88
N GLU A 248 -8.59 -28.09 11.43
CA GLU A 248 -8.53 -28.91 10.23
C GLU A 248 -8.95 -28.08 9.02
N LEU A 249 -8.57 -28.50 7.81
CA LEU A 249 -8.99 -27.80 6.58
C LEU A 249 -10.51 -27.83 6.35
N SER A 250 -11.23 -28.73 7.03
CA SER A 250 -12.70 -28.80 7.03
C SER A 250 -13.37 -27.80 7.97
N ASP A 251 -12.61 -27.19 8.88
CA ASP A 251 -13.09 -26.32 9.95
C ASP A 251 -12.44 -24.93 9.88
N SER A 252 -12.87 -24.02 10.76
CA SER A 252 -12.20 -22.73 10.91
C SER A 252 -10.78 -22.90 11.46
N ILE A 253 -9.79 -22.24 10.82
CA ILE A 253 -8.41 -22.24 11.28
C ILE A 253 -8.19 -21.04 12.20
N ARG A 254 -7.86 -21.32 13.46
CA ARG A 254 -7.45 -20.30 14.42
C ARG A 254 -5.94 -20.13 14.40
N PHE A 255 -5.50 -18.91 14.16
CA PHE A 255 -4.09 -18.55 14.26
C PHE A 255 -3.84 -17.46 15.30
N THR A 256 -2.69 -17.52 15.95
CA THR A 256 -2.20 -16.53 16.92
C THR A 256 -0.79 -16.12 16.55
N TRP A 257 -0.39 -14.90 16.86
CA TRP A 257 0.93 -14.36 16.57
C TRP A 257 1.53 -13.65 17.79
N LYS A 258 2.83 -13.39 17.75
CA LYS A 258 3.50 -12.57 18.76
C LYS A 258 3.03 -11.12 18.67
N ASP A 259 2.88 -10.46 19.82
CA ASP A 259 2.49 -9.05 19.86
C ASP A 259 3.51 -8.16 19.15
N ILE A 260 3.01 -7.19 18.38
CA ILE A 260 3.81 -6.15 17.74
C ILE A 260 3.36 -4.81 18.33
N PRO A 261 4.08 -4.25 19.32
CA PRO A 261 3.62 -3.08 20.08
C PRO A 261 3.35 -1.83 19.23
N THR A 262 4.03 -1.68 18.09
CA THR A 262 3.87 -0.55 17.17
C THR A 262 2.76 -0.77 16.12
N ALA A 263 2.08 -1.93 16.14
CA ALA A 263 0.98 -2.20 15.22
C ALA A 263 -0.27 -1.40 15.60
N ILE A 264 -0.81 -0.65 14.64
CA ILE A 264 -2.08 0.10 14.78
C ILE A 264 -3.30 -0.70 14.29
N GLY A 265 -3.07 -1.86 13.70
CA GLY A 265 -4.11 -2.73 13.16
C GLY A 265 -3.51 -3.95 12.47
N TYR A 266 -4.37 -4.94 12.23
CA TYR A 266 -4.02 -6.17 11.53
C TYR A 266 -4.97 -6.40 10.38
N PHE A 267 -4.44 -6.87 9.26
CA PHE A 267 -5.20 -7.30 8.10
C PHE A 267 -4.64 -8.63 7.64
N ALA A 268 -5.49 -9.63 7.49
CA ALA A 268 -5.13 -10.93 6.99
C ALA A 268 -5.92 -11.23 5.72
N THR A 269 -5.24 -11.88 4.77
CA THR A 269 -5.86 -12.40 3.56
C THR A 269 -5.31 -13.80 3.29
N ALA A 270 -6.15 -14.65 2.74
CA ALA A 270 -5.76 -15.98 2.30
C ALA A 270 -6.28 -16.21 0.88
N MET A 271 -5.50 -16.93 0.09
CA MET A 271 -5.87 -17.34 -1.26
C MET A 271 -5.68 -18.84 -1.41
N GLY A 272 -6.61 -19.50 -2.07
CA GLY A 272 -6.58 -20.92 -2.38
C GLY A 272 -7.04 -21.18 -3.81
N HIS A 273 -6.74 -22.37 -4.32
CA HIS A 273 -7.19 -22.80 -5.64
C HIS A 273 -7.72 -24.23 -5.55
N ASN A 274 -8.92 -24.45 -6.08
CA ASN A 274 -9.50 -25.78 -6.18
C ASN A 274 -9.15 -26.38 -7.55
N GLU A 275 -8.17 -27.29 -7.57
CA GLU A 275 -7.69 -27.93 -8.79
C GLU A 275 -8.77 -28.70 -9.56
N LYS A 276 -9.80 -29.21 -8.87
CA LYS A 276 -10.87 -30.00 -9.51
C LYS A 276 -11.88 -29.12 -10.24
N THR A 277 -12.21 -27.97 -9.67
CA THR A 277 -13.21 -27.05 -10.23
C THR A 277 -12.59 -25.87 -11.00
N GLY A 278 -11.29 -25.65 -10.83
CA GLY A 278 -10.59 -24.47 -11.35
C GLY A 278 -10.93 -23.18 -10.60
N GLU A 279 -11.63 -23.26 -9.46
CA GLU A 279 -12.08 -22.09 -8.71
C GLU A 279 -10.95 -21.50 -7.86
N THR A 280 -10.80 -20.18 -7.91
CA THR A 280 -9.92 -19.44 -7.00
C THR A 280 -10.72 -18.96 -5.79
N ILE A 281 -10.20 -19.17 -4.60
CA ILE A 281 -10.83 -18.79 -3.35
C ILE A 281 -10.02 -17.65 -2.74
N ILE A 282 -10.68 -16.58 -2.34
CA ILE A 282 -10.07 -15.45 -1.63
C ILE A 282 -10.83 -15.24 -0.32
N TRP A 283 -10.10 -15.07 0.77
CA TRP A 283 -10.63 -14.70 2.08
C TRP A 283 -9.91 -13.45 2.61
N SER A 284 -10.65 -12.63 3.36
CA SER A 284 -10.16 -11.43 4.03
C SER A 284 -10.70 -11.36 5.46
N SER A 285 -9.89 -10.91 6.42
CA SER A 285 -10.29 -10.73 7.82
C SER A 285 -11.21 -9.52 8.06
N SER A 286 -11.69 -8.86 7.00
CA SER A 286 -12.60 -7.71 7.09
C SER A 286 -14.01 -8.14 7.51
N GLU A 287 -14.61 -7.46 8.48
CA GLU A 287 -16.03 -7.64 8.82
C GLU A 287 -16.96 -7.06 7.74
N LEU A 288 -16.50 -6.04 7.03
CA LEU A 288 -17.27 -5.43 5.95
C LEU A 288 -17.30 -6.36 4.73
N PRO A 289 -18.47 -6.47 4.06
CA PRO A 289 -18.57 -7.16 2.79
C PRO A 289 -17.55 -6.65 1.79
N ASP A 290 -16.96 -7.57 1.03
CA ASP A 290 -16.06 -7.22 -0.05
C ASP A 290 -16.84 -6.43 -1.15
N PRO A 291 -16.44 -5.16 -1.45
CA PRO A 291 -17.19 -4.26 -2.34
C PRO A 291 -17.24 -4.71 -3.80
#